data_AF-A0AAV1DFL6-F1
#
_entry.id   AF-A0AAV1DFL6-F1
#
_cell.length_a   1.000
_cell.length_b   1.000
_cell.length_c   1.000
_cell.angle_alpha   90.00
_cell.angle_beta   90.00
_cell.angle_gamma   90.00
#
_symmetry.space_group_name_H-M   'P 1'
#
loop_
_entity.id
_entity.type
_entity.pdbx_description
1 polymer ?
#
loop_
_entity_poly.entity_id
_entity_poly.type
_entity_poly.pdbx_seq_one_letter_code
_entity_poly.pdbx_strand_id
1 'polypeptide(L)'
;MEMNSSCSMKRALLLVAVAIGLYFMKPAEGTRTIMIIDITHTYYNVIPIFNNPNGSKPIIHDQDRDGFQTGYYTVGTHFGTHVDTPQHLMSLIDNPISVPTLDLQTLIG
;
A
#
# COMPACT_ATOMS: atom_id res chain seq x y z
N MET A 1 22.86 -42.58 51.74
CA MET A 1 21.56 -42.40 51.05
C MET A 1 21.75 -41.28 50.01
N GLU A 2 22.60 -41.52 49.01
CA GLU A 2 22.95 -40.54 47.97
C GLU A 2 22.69 -41.19 46.60
N MET A 3 21.44 -41.20 46.14
CA MET A 3 21.13 -41.71 44.79
C MET A 3 20.06 -40.90 44.05
N ASN A 4 19.52 -39.82 44.65
CA ASN A 4 18.38 -39.09 44.07
C ASN A 4 18.74 -37.74 43.41
N SER A 5 19.92 -37.16 43.67
CA SER A 5 20.29 -35.83 43.16
C SER A 5 20.72 -35.86 41.68
N SER A 6 21.42 -36.90 41.25
CA SER A 6 21.92 -37.06 39.87
C SER A 6 20.78 -37.24 38.84
N CYS A 7 19.72 -37.95 39.22
CA CYS A 7 18.54 -38.16 38.36
C CYS A 7 17.70 -36.87 38.23
N SER A 8 17.58 -36.08 39.30
CA SER A 8 16.86 -34.81 39.30
C SER A 8 17.55 -33.75 38.44
N MET A 9 18.89 -33.66 38.51
CA MET A 9 19.67 -32.67 37.78
C MET A 9 19.65 -32.91 36.26
N LYS A 10 19.66 -34.18 35.82
CA LYS A 10 19.52 -34.55 34.40
C LYS A 10 18.14 -34.20 33.83
N ARG A 11 17.08 -34.35 34.63
CA ARG A 11 15.71 -33.95 34.25
C ARG A 11 15.57 -32.44 34.16
N ALA A 12 16.16 -31.70 35.10
CA ALA A 12 16.18 -30.24 35.06
C ALA A 12 16.92 -29.72 33.81
N LEU A 13 18.07 -30.30 33.49
CA LEU A 13 18.85 -29.92 32.31
C LEU A 13 18.10 -30.21 31.00
N LEU A 14 17.41 -31.34 30.92
CA LEU A 14 16.59 -31.71 29.77
C LEU A 14 15.40 -30.76 29.58
N LEU A 15 14.72 -30.38 30.67
CA LEU A 15 13.60 -29.44 30.62
C LEU A 15 14.04 -28.04 30.17
N VAL A 16 15.20 -27.59 30.64
CA VAL A 16 15.80 -26.31 30.20
C VAL A 16 16.16 -26.37 28.72
N ALA A 17 16.77 -27.45 28.25
CA ALA A 17 17.12 -27.62 26.83
C ALA A 17 15.87 -27.65 25.92
N VAL A 18 14.80 -28.32 26.36
CA VAL A 18 13.52 -28.34 25.63
C VAL A 18 12.85 -26.97 25.63
N ALA A 19 12.83 -26.26 26.76
CA ALA A 19 12.26 -24.92 26.86
C ALA A 19 13.01 -23.92 25.97
N ILE A 20 14.34 -23.99 25.94
CA ILE A 20 15.21 -23.22 25.05
C ILE A 20 14.91 -23.58 23.59
N GLY A 21 14.85 -24.87 23.26
CA GLY A 21 14.52 -25.34 21.90
C GLY A 21 13.16 -24.82 21.42
N LEU A 22 12.13 -24.89 22.25
CA LEU A 22 10.79 -24.37 21.96
C LEU A 22 10.77 -22.84 21.85
N TYR A 23 11.57 -22.14 22.65
CA TYR A 23 11.71 -20.67 22.58
C TYR A 23 12.35 -20.22 21.24
N PHE A 24 13.27 -21.01 20.70
CA PHE A 24 13.92 -20.75 19.40
C PHE A 24 13.16 -21.31 18.19
N MET A 25 12.15 -22.16 18.40
CA MET A 25 11.19 -22.55 17.36
C MET A 25 10.20 -21.40 17.12
N LYS A 26 10.69 -20.32 16.50
CA LYS A 26 9.81 -19.34 15.85
C LYS A 26 9.05 -20.08 14.74
N PRO A 27 7.71 -20.00 14.68
CA PRO A 27 6.99 -20.51 13.53
C PRO A 27 7.55 -19.80 12.29
N ALA A 28 7.94 -20.57 11.28
CA ALA A 28 8.28 -20.00 9.99
C ALA A 28 7.05 -19.24 9.50
N GLU A 29 7.15 -17.92 9.42
CA GLU A 29 6.11 -17.08 8.82
C GLU A 29 6.02 -17.50 7.35
N GLY A 30 5.06 -18.37 7.04
CA GLY A 30 4.78 -18.77 5.67
C GLY A 30 4.53 -17.53 4.83
N THR A 31 5.16 -17.48 3.65
CA THR A 31 4.97 -16.41 2.67
C THR A 31 3.49 -16.31 2.33
N ARG A 32 2.81 -15.31 2.87
CA ARG A 32 1.45 -15.00 2.45
C ARG A 32 1.52 -14.63 0.98
N THR A 33 0.85 -15.41 0.13
CA THR A 33 0.70 -15.04 -1.28
C THR A 33 -0.32 -13.91 -1.32
N ILE A 34 0.17 -12.68 -1.51
CA ILE A 34 -0.66 -11.49 -1.67
C ILE A 34 -0.91 -11.31 -3.17
N MET A 35 -2.17 -11.17 -3.54
CA MET A 35 -2.57 -10.79 -4.90
C MET A 35 -2.79 -9.28 -4.93
N ILE A 36 -2.15 -8.60 -5.88
CA ILE A 36 -2.35 -7.16 -6.14
C ILE A 36 -3.20 -7.06 -7.41
N ILE A 37 -4.32 -6.33 -7.32
CA ILE A 37 -5.24 -6.10 -8.43
C ILE A 37 -5.20 -4.61 -8.78
N ASP A 38 -4.91 -4.30 -10.04
CA ASP A 38 -4.99 -2.94 -10.55
C ASP A 38 -6.44 -2.56 -10.86
N ILE A 39 -6.89 -1.46 -10.28
CA ILE A 39 -8.24 -0.89 -10.47
C ILE A 39 -8.21 0.44 -11.22
N THR A 40 -7.07 0.80 -11.81
CA THR A 40 -6.85 2.05 -12.52
C THR A 40 -7.10 1.91 -14.02
N HIS A 41 -7.62 2.97 -14.64
CA HIS A 41 -7.68 3.08 -16.09
C HIS A 41 -6.46 3.83 -16.60
N THR A 42 -5.91 3.38 -17.74
CA THR A 42 -4.79 4.05 -18.40
C THR A 42 -5.20 5.44 -18.88
N TYR A 43 -4.32 6.43 -18.69
CA TYR A 43 -4.47 7.73 -19.32
C TYR A 43 -4.10 7.69 -20.80
N TYR A 44 -4.97 8.25 -21.64
CA TYR A 44 -4.74 8.41 -23.07
C TYR A 44 -5.37 9.71 -23.56
N ASN A 45 -4.98 10.16 -24.76
CA ASN A 45 -5.57 11.36 -25.35
C ASN A 45 -7.05 11.15 -25.67
N VAL A 46 -7.87 12.16 -25.38
CA VAL A 46 -9.33 12.10 -25.58
C VAL A 46 -9.98 11.06 -24.66
N ILE A 47 -9.52 10.99 -23.41
CA ILE A 47 -10.15 10.17 -22.37
C ILE A 47 -11.60 10.64 -22.13
N PRO A 48 -12.57 9.74 -21.91
CA PRO A 48 -13.91 10.12 -21.48
C PRO A 48 -13.87 10.95 -20.20
N ILE A 49 -14.63 12.04 -20.17
CA ILE A 49 -14.76 12.90 -18.99
C ILE A 49 -16.22 13.19 -18.71
N PHE A 50 -16.53 13.53 -17.46
CA PHE A 50 -17.88 13.83 -17.02
C PHE A 50 -18.52 14.92 -17.90
N ASN A 51 -19.76 14.66 -18.34
CA ASN A 51 -20.59 15.58 -19.10
C ASN A 51 -19.96 16.11 -20.41
N ASN A 52 -19.06 15.35 -21.03
CA ASN A 52 -18.54 15.68 -22.36
C ASN A 52 -18.55 14.43 -23.27
N PRO A 53 -19.44 14.35 -24.26
CA PRO A 53 -19.54 13.19 -25.14
C PRO A 53 -18.31 13.01 -26.06
N ASN A 54 -17.52 14.06 -26.24
CA ASN A 54 -16.32 14.03 -27.09
C ASN A 54 -15.04 13.75 -26.29
N GLY A 55 -15.14 13.51 -24.97
CA GLY A 55 -13.98 13.32 -24.10
C GLY A 55 -13.13 14.59 -23.92
N SER A 56 -11.92 14.41 -23.38
CA SER A 56 -10.98 15.50 -23.17
C SER A 56 -10.36 16.01 -24.47
N LYS A 57 -9.75 17.20 -24.44
CA LYS A 57 -8.71 17.54 -25.42
C LYS A 57 -7.50 16.59 -25.24
N PRO A 58 -6.57 16.51 -26.19
CA PRO A 58 -5.29 15.84 -25.95
C PRO A 58 -4.65 16.37 -24.66
N ILE A 59 -4.27 15.44 -23.79
CA ILE A 59 -3.70 15.72 -22.48
C ILE A 59 -2.25 15.26 -22.37
N ILE A 60 -1.78 14.35 -23.21
CA ILE A 60 -0.43 13.80 -23.23
C ILE A 60 0.31 14.33 -24.45
N HIS A 61 1.51 14.84 -24.19
CA HIS A 61 2.41 15.37 -25.21
C HIS A 61 3.79 14.75 -25.02
N ASP A 62 4.20 13.94 -25.98
CA ASP A 62 5.52 13.30 -25.97
C ASP A 62 6.58 14.24 -26.54
N GLN A 63 7.78 14.15 -25.98
CA GLN A 63 8.99 14.84 -26.40
C GLN A 63 10.13 13.82 -26.44
N ASP A 64 10.59 13.52 -27.66
CA ASP A 64 11.81 12.76 -27.90
C ASP A 64 12.97 13.74 -28.04
N ARG A 65 14.00 13.56 -27.22
CA ARG A 65 15.23 14.33 -27.31
C ARG A 65 16.42 13.49 -26.85
N ASP A 66 17.46 13.43 -27.68
CA ASP A 66 18.76 12.87 -27.33
C ASP A 66 18.69 11.42 -26.80
N GLY A 67 17.74 10.60 -27.31
CA GLY A 67 17.55 9.20 -26.93
C GLY A 67 16.67 8.98 -25.68
N PHE A 68 16.04 10.04 -25.16
CA PHE A 68 15.06 9.97 -24.09
C PHE A 68 13.65 10.22 -24.63
N GLN A 69 12.72 9.34 -24.27
CA GLN A 69 11.29 9.61 -24.43
C GLN A 69 10.77 10.22 -23.13
N THR A 70 10.46 11.50 -23.18
CA THR A 70 9.85 12.25 -22.08
C THR A 70 8.50 12.79 -22.53
N GLY A 71 7.71 13.35 -21.62
CA GLY A 71 6.46 13.97 -21.98
C GLY A 71 5.91 14.78 -20.83
N TYR A 72 4.90 15.58 -21.14
CA TYR A 72 4.09 16.26 -20.13
C TYR A 72 2.64 15.89 -20.34
N TYR A 73 1.90 15.88 -19.24
CA TYR A 73 0.45 15.80 -19.29
C TYR A 73 -0.21 16.89 -18.48
N THR A 74 -1.38 17.34 -18.92
CA THR A 74 -2.19 18.35 -18.23
C THR A 74 -3.56 17.79 -17.96
N VAL A 75 -3.89 17.57 -16.69
CA VAL A 75 -5.16 16.99 -16.25
C VAL A 75 -5.76 17.81 -15.11
N GLY A 76 -7.10 17.83 -15.02
CA GLY A 76 -7.80 18.34 -13.85
C GLY A 76 -7.85 17.31 -12.72
N THR A 77 -8.35 17.70 -11.55
CA THR A 77 -8.44 16.83 -10.36
C THR A 77 -9.46 15.69 -10.49
N HIS A 78 -10.46 15.85 -11.37
CA HIS A 78 -11.56 14.89 -11.60
C HIS A 78 -11.45 14.22 -12.99
N PHE A 79 -10.27 13.69 -13.31
CA PHE A 79 -9.99 13.00 -14.58
C PHE A 79 -9.67 11.52 -14.33
N GLY A 80 -10.14 10.64 -15.21
CA GLY A 80 -9.84 9.19 -15.15
C GLY A 80 -10.23 8.55 -13.81
N THR A 81 -9.50 7.50 -13.41
CA THR A 81 -9.56 6.99 -12.03
C THR A 81 -8.92 8.03 -11.10
N HIS A 82 -9.68 8.59 -10.17
CA HIS A 82 -9.26 9.68 -9.28
C HIS A 82 -9.84 9.53 -7.86
N VAL A 83 -9.43 10.42 -6.96
CA VAL A 83 -9.89 10.47 -5.57
C VAL A 83 -10.57 11.80 -5.30
N ASP A 84 -11.82 11.74 -4.81
CA ASP A 84 -12.56 12.90 -4.34
C ASP A 84 -12.40 13.05 -2.83
N THR A 85 -11.90 14.21 -2.41
CA THR A 85 -11.81 14.56 -0.98
C THR A 85 -13.13 15.14 -0.47
N PRO A 86 -13.41 15.14 0.83
CA PRO A 86 -14.61 15.81 1.38
C PRO A 86 -14.75 17.28 0.96
N GLN A 87 -13.62 18.00 0.82
CA GLN A 87 -13.62 19.39 0.33
C GLN A 87 -14.25 19.53 -1.07
N HIS A 88 -14.25 18.47 -1.90
CA HIS A 88 -14.86 18.49 -3.24
C HIS A 88 -16.33 18.92 -3.21
N LEU A 89 -17.08 18.55 -2.16
CA LEU A 89 -18.50 18.85 -2.03
C LEU A 89 -18.78 20.10 -1.18
N MET A 90 -17.88 20.43 -0.24
CA MET A 90 -18.13 21.45 0.78
C MET A 90 -16.96 22.42 0.85
N SER A 91 -16.95 23.41 -0.03
CA SER A 91 -15.86 24.39 -0.17
C SER A 91 -15.79 25.45 0.95
N LEU A 92 -16.71 25.42 1.91
CA LEU A 92 -16.91 26.45 2.95
C LEU A 92 -16.62 25.98 4.37
N ILE A 93 -15.93 24.84 4.55
CA ILE A 93 -15.58 24.33 5.88
C ILE A 93 -14.29 25.01 6.35
N ASP A 94 -14.28 25.52 7.59
CA ASP A 94 -13.15 26.24 8.21
C ASP A 94 -11.87 25.39 8.42
N ASN A 95 -11.86 24.12 8.02
CA ASN A 95 -10.69 23.24 7.95
C ASN A 95 -10.91 22.21 6.83
N PRO A 96 -10.57 22.54 5.57
CA PRO A 96 -10.84 21.64 4.45
C PRO A 96 -9.98 20.37 4.55
N ILE A 97 -10.65 19.21 4.51
CA ILE A 97 -10.00 17.92 4.31
C ILE A 97 -9.76 17.77 2.81
N SER A 98 -8.52 17.95 2.42
CA SER A 98 -8.00 18.01 1.05
C SER A 98 -6.97 16.91 0.83
N VAL A 99 -6.55 16.66 -0.41
CA VAL A 99 -5.55 15.62 -0.70
C VAL A 99 -4.26 15.79 0.12
N PRO A 100 -3.64 16.99 0.22
CA PRO A 100 -2.42 17.15 1.01
C PRO A 100 -2.63 17.10 2.53
N THR A 101 -3.87 17.17 3.02
CA THR A 101 -4.19 17.14 4.46
C THR A 101 -4.81 15.82 4.92
N LEU A 102 -4.98 14.84 4.01
CA LEU A 102 -5.56 13.54 4.32
C LEU A 102 -4.54 12.63 5.05
N ASP A 103 -4.99 11.92 6.10
CA ASP A 103 -4.17 10.89 6.76
C ASP A 103 -3.96 9.70 5.79
N LEU A 104 -2.73 9.22 5.67
CA LEU A 104 -2.36 8.06 4.87
C LEU A 104 -3.15 6.80 5.26
N GLN A 105 -3.52 6.66 6.54
CA GLN A 105 -4.37 5.54 6.96
C GLN A 105 -5.76 5.56 6.32
N THR A 106 -6.24 6.74 5.92
CA THR A 106 -7.52 6.88 5.21
C THR A 106 -7.45 6.30 3.79
N LEU A 107 -6.24 6.19 3.20
CA LEU A 107 -6.03 5.62 1.86
C LEU A 107 -5.92 4.09 1.87
N ILE A 108 -5.95 3.47 3.06
CA ILE A 108 -5.84 2.03 3.25
C ILE A 108 -7.14 1.55 3.92
N GLY A 109 -7.99 0.88 3.15
CA GLY A 109 -9.29 0.35 3.59
C GLY A 109 -9.26 -1.11 4.02
#